data_AF-A0A954D4Y4-F1
#
_entry.id   AF-A0A954D4Y4-F1
#
_cell.length_a   1.000
_cell.length_b   1.000
_cell.length_c   1.000
_cell.angle_alpha   90.00
_cell.angle_beta   90.00
_cell.angle_gamma   90.00
#
_symmetry.space_group_name_H-M   'P 1'
#
loop_
_entity.id
_entity.type
_entity.pdbx_description
1 polymer ?
#
loop_
_entity_poly.entity_id
_entity_poly.type
_entity_poly.pdbx_seq_one_letter_code
_entity_poly.pdbx_strand_id
1 'polypeptide(L)'
;MHETPTTERTGDGDSEGQEMALPVAGRLIVISGPSGVGKTAVCDALLSGYACQRAITATTRAPRPGEVDGEHYYFYEEAKFRREVDDGLFLEHAEVYENLYGTPLRPVSAQL
;
A
#
# COMPACT_ATOMS: atom_id res chain seq x y z
N MET A 1 -73.86 1.14 -6.68
CA MET A 1 -73.35 0.51 -7.92
C MET A 1 -73.06 1.61 -8.93
N HIS A 2 -71.79 2.02 -9.04
CA HIS A 2 -71.25 2.80 -10.14
C HIS A 2 -69.75 2.54 -10.19
N GLU A 3 -69.23 2.13 -11.34
CA GLU A 3 -67.84 1.74 -11.55
C GLU A 3 -67.07 2.81 -12.34
N THR A 4 -65.77 2.96 -11.97
CA THR A 4 -64.60 3.49 -12.73
C THR A 4 -64.47 5.02 -12.97
N PRO A 5 -63.24 5.61 -13.07
CA PRO A 5 -61.99 4.99 -13.56
C PRO A 5 -60.65 5.29 -12.83
N THR A 6 -59.67 4.50 -13.27
CA THR A 6 -58.21 4.51 -13.11
C THR A 6 -57.53 5.89 -13.08
N THR A 7 -56.54 6.05 -12.21
CA THR A 7 -55.32 6.82 -12.52
C THR A 7 -54.14 6.16 -11.83
N GLU A 8 -53.41 5.35 -12.59
CA GLU A 8 -52.01 5.06 -12.30
C GLU A 8 -51.26 6.39 -12.37
N ARG A 9 -50.71 6.83 -11.24
CA ARG A 9 -49.69 7.89 -11.23
C ARG A 9 -48.33 7.22 -11.07
N THR A 10 -47.66 7.19 -12.20
CA THR A 10 -46.26 6.96 -12.46
C THR A 10 -45.37 7.68 -11.45
N GLY A 11 -44.38 6.94 -10.95
CA GLY A 11 -43.02 7.36 -10.69
C GLY A 11 -42.79 8.71 -10.01
N ASP A 12 -42.39 8.65 -8.75
CA ASP A 12 -41.21 9.39 -8.30
C ASP A 12 -40.27 8.33 -7.73
N GLY A 13 -39.48 7.74 -8.65
CA GLY A 13 -38.30 6.99 -8.24
C GLY A 13 -37.35 8.01 -7.68
N ASP A 14 -37.30 8.09 -6.35
CA ASP A 14 -36.23 8.75 -5.62
C ASP A 14 -34.93 8.10 -6.07
N SER A 15 -34.33 8.67 -7.12
CA SER A 15 -32.95 8.40 -7.50
C SER A 15 -32.11 8.96 -6.37
N GLU A 16 -31.96 8.16 -5.32
CA GLU A 16 -30.95 8.33 -4.30
C GLU A 16 -29.64 8.50 -5.05
N GLY A 17 -29.19 9.75 -5.14
CA GLY A 17 -27.89 10.09 -5.64
C GLY A 17 -26.90 9.35 -4.77
N GLN A 18 -26.31 8.29 -5.31
CA GLN A 18 -25.28 7.54 -4.64
C GLN A 18 -24.13 8.52 -4.41
N GLU A 19 -24.02 9.00 -3.18
CA GLU A 19 -22.92 9.84 -2.73
C GLU A 19 -21.65 9.01 -2.91
N MET A 20 -20.94 9.30 -4.01
CA MET A 20 -19.66 8.69 -4.31
C MET A 20 -18.66 9.26 -3.30
N ALA A 21 -18.57 8.62 -2.14
CA ALA A 21 -17.50 8.89 -1.18
C ALA A 21 -16.18 8.74 -1.94
N LEU A 22 -15.45 9.85 -2.08
CA LEU A 22 -14.12 9.81 -2.66
C LEU A 22 -13.28 8.85 -1.81
N PRO A 23 -12.53 7.92 -2.44
CA PRO A 23 -11.71 6.99 -1.68
C PRO A 23 -10.80 7.79 -0.74
N VAL A 24 -10.83 7.44 0.54
CA VAL A 24 -9.98 8.08 1.53
C VAL A 24 -8.55 7.63 1.23
N ALA A 25 -7.77 8.55 0.65
CA ALA A 25 -6.33 8.42 0.43
C ALA A 25 -5.63 7.89 1.70
N GLY A 26 -4.79 6.86 1.57
CA GLY A 26 -4.00 6.37 2.69
C GLY A 26 -2.92 7.36 3.11
N ARG A 27 -2.31 7.12 4.28
CA ARG A 27 -1.24 7.98 4.82
C ARG A 27 0.06 7.20 4.88
N LEU A 28 1.11 7.74 4.24
CA LEU A 28 2.47 7.25 4.40
C LEU A 28 3.06 7.77 5.73
N ILE A 29 3.44 6.85 6.61
CA ILE A 29 4.11 7.16 7.87
C ILE A 29 5.58 6.74 7.76
N VAL A 30 6.50 7.68 7.93
CA VAL A 30 7.95 7.43 7.90
C VAL A 30 8.51 7.56 9.32
N ILE A 31 9.18 6.50 9.79
CA ILE A 31 9.85 6.48 11.11
C ILE A 31 11.36 6.43 10.88
N SER A 32 12.07 7.50 11.25
CA SER A 32 13.51 7.65 11.05
C SER A 32 14.26 7.88 12.37
N GLY A 33 15.57 7.61 12.38
CA GLY A 33 16.44 7.71 13.56
C GLY A 33 17.66 6.77 13.51
N PRO A 34 18.67 6.94 14.38
CA PRO A 34 19.89 6.12 14.39
C PRO A 34 19.66 4.62 14.59
N SER A 35 20.67 3.79 14.33
CA SER A 35 20.61 2.37 14.67
C SER A 35 20.44 2.18 16.18
N GLY A 36 19.67 1.18 16.61
CA GLY A 36 19.45 0.86 18.02
C GLY A 36 18.40 1.69 18.79
N VAL A 37 17.84 2.77 18.21
CA VAL A 37 16.86 3.64 18.91
C VAL A 37 15.44 3.06 19.03
N GLY A 38 15.19 1.85 18.52
CA GLY A 38 13.90 1.17 18.66
C GLY A 38 12.87 1.41 17.54
N LYS A 39 13.28 1.91 16.36
CA LYS A 39 12.37 2.14 15.21
C LYS A 39 11.51 0.91 14.87
N THR A 40 12.13 -0.26 14.82
CA THR A 40 11.43 -1.53 14.55
C THR A 40 10.34 -1.80 15.58
N ALA A 41 10.63 -1.60 16.88
CA ALA A 41 9.65 -1.80 17.94
C ALA A 41 8.45 -0.86 17.79
N VAL A 42 8.66 0.40 17.39
CA VAL A 42 7.57 1.34 17.12
C VAL A 42 6.74 0.89 15.91
N CYS A 43 7.39 0.47 14.81
CA CYS A 43 6.68 -0.08 13.65
C CYS A 43 5.81 -1.28 14.03
N ASP A 44 6.35 -2.23 14.78
CA ASP A 44 5.65 -3.46 15.14
C ASP A 44 4.47 -3.16 16.08
N ALA A 45 4.63 -2.22 17.02
CA ALA A 45 3.53 -1.74 17.85
C ALA A 45 2.40 -1.10 17.01
N LEU A 46 2.73 -0.28 16.02
CA LEU A 46 1.74 0.31 15.11
C LEU A 46 0.98 -0.76 14.32
N LEU A 47 1.70 -1.74 13.76
CA LEU A 47 1.11 -2.83 12.97
C LEU A 47 0.17 -3.71 13.80
N SER A 48 0.40 -3.82 15.12
CA SER A 48 -0.45 -4.61 16.01
C SER A 48 -1.72 -3.88 16.47
N GLY A 49 -1.70 -2.54 16.48
CA GLY A 49 -2.74 -1.71 17.11
C GLY A 49 -3.63 -0.92 16.14
N TYR A 50 -3.23 -0.82 14.87
CA TYR A 50 -3.90 0.03 13.89
C TYR A 50 -4.04 -0.68 12.55
N ALA A 51 -5.01 -0.24 11.73
CA ALA A 51 -5.16 -0.69 10.36
C ALA A 51 -4.08 -0.05 9.48
N CYS A 52 -2.85 -0.56 9.57
CA CYS A 52 -1.72 -0.15 8.74
C CYS A 52 -0.95 -1.37 8.23
N GLN A 53 -0.17 -1.16 7.18
CA GLN A 53 0.64 -2.20 6.56
C GLN A 53 2.08 -1.71 6.43
N ARG A 54 3.03 -2.64 6.51
CA ARG A 54 4.45 -2.32 6.26
C ARG A 54 4.66 -2.25 4.75
N ALA A 55 5.37 -1.22 4.30
CA ALA A 55 5.87 -1.21 2.93
C ALA A 55 6.92 -2.30 2.77
N ILE A 56 6.75 -3.18 1.77
CA ILE A 56 7.68 -4.27 1.50
C ILE A 56 8.85 -3.72 0.70
N THR A 57 10.07 -3.87 1.23
CA THR A 57 11.30 -3.40 0.62
C THR A 57 11.83 -4.45 -0.36
N ALA A 58 12.43 -4.03 -1.48
CA ALA A 58 13.21 -4.90 -2.35
C ALA A 58 14.65 -5.01 -1.85
N THR A 59 15.29 -6.16 -2.00
CA THR A 59 16.72 -6.35 -1.72
C THR A 59 17.39 -7.30 -2.71
N THR A 60 18.70 -7.12 -2.94
CA THR A 60 19.52 -8.04 -3.74
C THR A 60 20.15 -9.16 -2.93
N ARG A 61 20.01 -9.12 -1.60
CA ARG A 61 20.46 -10.19 -0.73
C ARG A 61 19.65 -11.46 -1.00
N ALA A 62 20.31 -12.62 -1.02
CA ALA A 62 19.61 -13.90 -1.03
C ALA A 62 18.69 -14.07 0.21
N PRO A 63 17.49 -14.66 0.06
CA PRO A 63 16.60 -14.93 1.18
C PRO A 63 17.26 -15.84 2.22
N ARG A 64 17.04 -15.53 3.51
CA ARG A 64 17.39 -16.42 4.63
C ARG A 64 16.36 -17.54 4.74
N PRO A 65 16.71 -18.68 5.38
CA PRO A 65 15.74 -19.73 5.66
C PRO A 65 14.50 -19.17 6.39
N GLY A 66 13.32 -19.42 5.81
CA GLY A 66 12.05 -18.95 6.35
C GLY A 66 11.58 -17.58 5.84
N GLU A 67 12.42 -16.82 5.12
CA GLU A 67 11.97 -15.60 4.44
C GLU A 67 11.20 -15.97 3.16
N VAL A 68 10.13 -15.22 2.91
CA VAL A 68 9.20 -15.42 1.78
C VAL A 68 9.21 -14.17 0.90
N ASP A 69 9.39 -14.37 -0.41
CA ASP A 69 9.34 -13.32 -1.43
C ASP A 69 7.95 -12.69 -1.49
N GLY A 70 7.91 -11.36 -1.53
CA GLY A 70 6.67 -10.59 -1.55
C GLY A 70 5.94 -10.50 -0.21
N GLU A 71 6.51 -11.05 0.87
CA GLU A 71 6.02 -10.87 2.24
C GLU A 71 7.06 -10.16 3.12
N HIS A 72 8.30 -10.66 3.11
CA HIS A 72 9.39 -10.12 3.94
C HIS A 72 10.18 -9.06 3.17
N TYR A 73 10.55 -9.41 1.94
CA TYR A 73 11.19 -8.55 0.97
C TYR A 73 10.74 -8.96 -0.43
N TYR A 74 10.95 -8.09 -1.41
CA TYR A 74 11.10 -8.54 -2.79
C TYR A 74 12.57 -8.88 -3.06
N PHE A 75 12.88 -10.15 -3.27
CA PHE A 75 14.24 -10.61 -3.53
C PHE A 75 14.55 -10.43 -5.01
N TYR A 76 15.22 -9.33 -5.34
CA TYR A 76 15.56 -8.96 -6.72
C TYR A 76 16.94 -9.47 -7.10
N GLU A 77 17.11 -9.77 -8.39
CA GLU A 77 18.43 -9.78 -8.99
C GLU A 77 19.01 -8.36 -9.04
N GLU A 78 20.32 -8.23 -8.86
CA GLU A 78 20.99 -6.93 -8.84
C GLU A 78 20.78 -6.13 -10.13
N ALA A 79 20.81 -6.79 -11.29
CA ALA A 79 20.57 -6.14 -12.58
C ALA A 79 19.16 -5.51 -12.66
N LYS A 80 18.14 -6.21 -12.14
CA LYS A 80 16.78 -5.67 -12.07
C LYS A 80 16.72 -4.47 -11.13
N PHE A 81 17.32 -4.58 -9.95
CA PHE A 81 17.32 -3.50 -8.96
C PHE A 81 17.94 -2.23 -9.55
N ARG A 82 19.13 -2.33 -10.16
CA ARG A 82 19.83 -1.17 -10.75
C ARG A 82 19.03 -0.54 -11.88
N ARG A 83 18.41 -1.34 -12.74
CA ARG A 83 17.51 -0.82 -13.78
C ARG A 83 16.33 -0.05 -13.18
N GLU A 84 15.71 -0.56 -12.14
CA GLU A 84 14.57 0.12 -11.50
C GLU A 84 14.99 1.42 -10.76
N VAL A 85 16.23 1.51 -10.29
CA VAL A 85 16.81 2.78 -9.82
C VAL A 85 16.91 3.77 -10.96
N ASP A 86 17.47 3.38 -12.12
CA ASP A 86 17.61 4.25 -13.29
C ASP A 86 16.23 4.70 -13.84
N ASP A 87 15.23 3.83 -13.76
CA ASP A 87 13.84 4.10 -14.17
C ASP A 87 13.06 4.93 -13.13
N GLY A 88 13.65 5.28 -11.97
CA GLY A 88 13.01 6.09 -10.93
C GLY A 88 11.86 5.37 -10.20
N LEU A 89 11.95 4.05 -10.05
CA LEU A 89 10.87 3.20 -9.54
C LEU A 89 10.96 2.89 -8.03
N PHE A 90 11.86 3.56 -7.30
CA PHE A 90 12.00 3.47 -5.85
C PHE A 90 11.69 4.81 -5.16
N LEU A 91 11.04 4.76 -3.99
CA LEU A 91 10.88 5.92 -3.10
C LEU A 91 12.20 6.31 -2.43
N GLU A 92 12.97 5.30 -2.05
CA GLU A 92 14.33 5.42 -1.52
C GLU A 92 15.10 4.13 -1.83
N HIS A 93 16.43 4.25 -1.91
CA HIS A 93 17.31 3.10 -2.02
C HIS A 93 18.69 3.39 -1.40
N ALA A 94 19.36 2.34 -0.94
CA ALA A 94 20.68 2.41 -0.36
C ALA A 94 21.45 1.09 -0.54
N GLU A 95 22.77 1.18 -0.46
CA GLU A 95 23.66 0.01 -0.39
C GLU A 95 24.08 -0.21 1.06
N VAL A 96 23.91 -1.43 1.56
CA VAL A 96 24.20 -1.82 2.95
C VAL A 96 24.88 -3.18 2.93
N TYR A 97 26.15 -3.22 3.34
CA TYR A 97 26.99 -4.43 3.32
C TYR A 97 26.91 -5.16 1.96
N GLU A 98 27.24 -4.44 0.86
CA GLU A 98 27.27 -4.97 -0.52
C GLU A 98 25.90 -5.41 -1.09
N ASN A 99 24.83 -5.29 -0.32
CA ASN A 99 23.47 -5.59 -0.77
C ASN A 99 22.70 -4.30 -0.97
N LEU A 100 21.89 -4.24 -2.03
CA LEU A 100 21.01 -3.11 -2.29
C LEU A 100 19.69 -3.33 -1.58
N TYR A 101 19.12 -2.24 -1.08
CA TYR A 101 17.79 -2.20 -0.45
C TYR A 101 17.04 -0.99 -0.99
N GLY A 102 15.76 -1.12 -1.29
CA GLY A 102 14.94 0.01 -1.73
C GLY A 102 13.45 -0.24 -1.61
N THR A 103 12.69 0.81 -1.34
CA THR A 103 11.22 0.71 -1.18
C THR A 103 10.54 0.98 -2.53
N PRO A 104 9.94 -0.03 -3.21
CA PRO A 104 9.36 0.17 -4.54
C PRO A 104 8.25 1.22 -4.50
N LEU A 105 8.22 2.10 -5.49
CA LEU A 105 7.29 3.22 -5.57
C LEU A 105 5.84 2.73 -5.74
N ARG A 106 5.61 1.81 -6.69
CA ARG A 106 4.27 1.42 -7.13
C ARG A 106 3.38 0.87 -6.00
N PRO A 107 3.82 -0.10 -5.17
CA PRO A 107 2.97 -0.65 -4.11
C PRO A 107 2.59 0.39 -3.06
N VAL A 108 3.46 1.36 -2.80
CA VAL A 108 3.18 2.44 -1.84
C VAL A 108 2.26 3.48 -2.45
N SER A 109 2.53 3.95 -3.67
CA SER A 109 1.70 4.94 -4.35
C SER A 109 0.27 4.46 -4.62
N ALA A 110 0.05 3.16 -4.80
CA ALA A 110 -1.30 2.60 -4.96
C ALA A 110 -2.16 2.69 -3.68
N GLN A 111 -1.55 2.97 -2.52
CA GLN A 111 -2.22 3.08 -1.22
C GLN A 111 -2.44 4.54 -0.80
N LEU A 112 -1.97 5.52 -1.58
CA LEU A 112 -2.06 6.96 -1.30
C LEU A 112 -3.12 7.59 -2.20
#